data_AF-A0A9W4UUN4-F1
#
_entry.id   AF-A0A9W4UUN4-F1
#
_cell.length_a   1.000
_cell.length_b   1.000
_cell.length_c   1.000
_cell.angle_alpha   90.00
_cell.angle_beta   90.00
_cell.angle_gamma   90.00
#
_symmetry.space_group_name_H-M   'P 1'
#
loop_
_entity.id
_entity.type
_entity.pdbx_description
1 polymer ?
#
loop_
_entity_poly.entity_id
_entity_poly.type
_entity_poly.pdbx_seq_one_letter_code
_entity_poly.pdbx_strand_id
1 'polypeptide(L)'
;MGERLLSEAVSGNLHKAYIESLRDGSGLARYLDNLKERGENHPCCYLRQLTDIQGNTMPLNDLQDVVSIMKTYAMFDQSQKTIAYQIDRVFDDDNEWNSVMTDDGYRFYLQGDTTFTKSSEKASVVGHWAKAVQSHIDEAKRTGSAKIASLALGQYVGYCLDAKAREKQHGGGRGSSTSWLSKLFLAVCEVKWPQKYAFKFLVICMIFSEYTGPWMEVLLSRFMRAYYVDGGFSIAWAGISTSSLGFTKLSSKERSEYWKDKSDWVNQHTQMKANGLSEFHRRMSLLQQKLATAAAPVAAKLDETVARQREHIVKIFAKYQKLIGDPDLYTEMAPKLVERINKEYEVARALRDAHREYAQWKVACGL
;
A
#
# COMPACT_ATOMS: atom_id res chain seq x y z
N MET A 1 29.35 -16.71 5.32
CA MET A 1 29.12 -15.30 4.95
C MET A 1 27.80 -15.09 4.22
N GLY A 2 27.52 -15.86 3.15
CA GLY A 2 26.26 -15.74 2.40
C GLY A 2 24.99 -15.87 3.25
N GLU A 3 24.96 -16.81 4.21
CA GLU A 3 23.83 -16.97 5.13
C GLU A 3 23.56 -15.73 6.00
N ARG A 4 24.61 -15.13 6.57
CA ARG A 4 24.51 -13.87 7.32
C ARG A 4 23.97 -12.75 6.41
N LEU A 5 24.53 -12.57 5.21
CA LEU A 5 24.05 -11.56 4.26
C LEU A 5 22.54 -11.73 3.98
N LEU A 6 22.10 -12.95 3.67
CA LEU A 6 20.70 -13.21 3.36
C LEU A 6 19.79 -12.97 4.57
N SER A 7 20.20 -13.43 5.75
CA SER A 7 19.48 -13.22 7.01
C SER A 7 19.29 -11.73 7.31
N GLU A 8 20.35 -10.93 7.19
CA GLU A 8 20.29 -9.49 7.43
C GLU A 8 19.48 -8.76 6.34
N ALA A 9 19.57 -9.19 5.09
CA ALA A 9 18.81 -8.60 3.98
C ALA A 9 17.30 -8.85 4.14
N VAL A 10 16.89 -10.09 4.41
CA VAL A 10 15.50 -10.47 4.69
C VAL A 10 14.99 -9.76 5.95
N SER A 11 15.86 -9.52 6.92
CA SER A 11 15.49 -8.83 8.15
C SER A 11 15.40 -7.32 8.01
N GLY A 12 15.78 -6.75 6.87
CA GLY A 12 15.89 -5.31 6.73
C GLY A 12 16.98 -4.70 7.62
N ASN A 13 18.06 -5.42 7.92
CA ASN A 13 19.16 -4.90 8.75
C ASN A 13 20.50 -4.86 8.03
N LEU A 14 20.55 -5.18 6.73
CA LEU A 14 21.82 -5.33 6.02
C LEU A 14 22.70 -4.08 6.06
N HIS A 15 22.14 -2.87 5.89
CA HIS A 15 22.95 -1.66 5.97
C HIS A 15 23.46 -1.36 7.38
N LYS A 16 22.65 -1.61 8.42
CA LYS A 16 23.11 -1.53 9.82
C LYS A 16 24.25 -2.51 10.08
N ALA A 17 24.06 -3.77 9.70
CA ALA A 17 25.06 -4.83 9.85
C ALA A 17 26.34 -4.50 9.07
N TYR A 18 26.24 -3.81 7.92
CA TYR A 18 27.38 -3.29 7.18
C TYR A 18 28.13 -2.21 7.98
N ILE A 19 27.44 -1.20 8.52
CA ILE A 19 28.05 -0.15 9.35
C ILE A 19 28.71 -0.73 10.61
N GLU A 20 28.03 -1.64 11.30
CA GLU A 20 28.58 -2.34 12.46
C GLU A 20 29.82 -3.15 12.07
N SER A 21 29.77 -3.83 10.91
CA SER A 21 30.89 -4.59 10.38
C SER A 21 32.11 -3.74 10.02
N LEU A 22 31.91 -2.49 9.61
CA LEU A 22 33.02 -1.54 9.40
C LEU A 22 33.69 -1.14 10.71
N ARG A 23 32.89 -0.98 11.78
CA ARG A 23 33.39 -0.56 13.10
C ARG A 23 34.11 -1.69 13.85
N ASP A 24 33.56 -2.90 13.78
CA ASP A 24 34.10 -4.08 14.48
C ASP A 24 35.17 -4.84 13.68
N GLY A 25 35.38 -4.47 12.41
CA GLY A 25 36.33 -5.12 11.52
C GLY A 25 35.91 -6.53 11.07
N SER A 26 34.65 -6.91 11.24
CA SER A 26 34.13 -8.21 10.82
C SER A 26 34.05 -8.35 9.30
N GLY A 27 33.91 -9.58 8.81
CA GLY A 27 34.06 -9.90 7.39
C GLY A 27 32.90 -9.47 6.48
N LEU A 28 31.77 -8.97 7.01
CA LEU A 28 30.58 -8.70 6.19
C LEU A 28 30.76 -7.46 5.30
N ALA A 29 31.29 -6.36 5.84
CA ALA A 29 31.56 -5.13 5.10
C ALA A 29 32.53 -5.40 3.95
N ARG A 30 33.67 -6.05 4.25
CA ARG A 30 34.65 -6.47 3.24
C ARG A 30 34.02 -7.35 2.16
N TYR A 31 33.14 -8.27 2.54
CA TYR A 31 32.45 -9.13 1.58
C TYR A 31 31.51 -8.33 0.65
N LEU A 32 30.73 -7.39 1.19
CA LEU A 32 29.84 -6.52 0.40
C LEU A 32 30.64 -5.55 -0.48
N ASP A 33 31.75 -5.00 0.01
CA ASP A 33 32.63 -4.11 -0.77
C ASP A 33 33.24 -4.88 -1.95
N ASN A 34 33.69 -6.12 -1.74
CA ASN A 34 34.17 -6.99 -2.82
C ASN A 34 33.07 -7.30 -3.84
N LEU A 35 31.82 -7.49 -3.41
CA LEU A 35 30.69 -7.67 -4.31
C LEU A 35 30.39 -6.39 -5.10
N LYS A 36 30.47 -5.22 -4.45
CA LYS A 36 30.27 -3.92 -5.10
C LYS A 36 31.32 -3.68 -6.17
N GLU A 37 32.60 -3.86 -5.84
CA GLU A 37 33.72 -3.70 -6.78
C GLU A 37 33.58 -4.63 -7.98
N ARG A 38 33.26 -5.92 -7.74
CA ARG A 38 33.00 -6.86 -8.84
C ARG A 38 31.78 -6.46 -9.65
N GLY A 39 30.73 -5.96 -9.01
CA GLY A 39 29.48 -5.50 -9.62
C GLY A 39 29.66 -4.34 -10.61
N GLU A 40 30.77 -3.60 -10.56
CA GLU A 40 31.09 -2.56 -11.56
C GLU A 40 31.37 -3.18 -12.95
N ASN A 41 31.85 -4.42 -12.99
CA ASN A 41 32.27 -5.09 -14.23
C ASN A 41 31.53 -6.41 -14.50
N HIS A 42 30.62 -6.80 -13.60
CA HIS A 42 29.90 -8.06 -13.68
C HIS A 42 28.43 -7.87 -13.35
N PRO A 43 27.52 -8.59 -14.05
CA PRO A 43 26.12 -8.54 -13.72
C PRO A 43 25.85 -8.99 -12.29
N CYS A 44 24.93 -8.32 -11.62
CA CYS A 44 24.67 -8.53 -10.20
C CYS A 44 23.22 -8.19 -9.82
N CYS A 45 22.78 -8.76 -8.70
CA CYS A 45 21.58 -8.34 -7.97
C CYS A 45 21.99 -7.37 -6.87
N TYR A 46 21.19 -6.31 -6.71
CA TYR A 46 21.35 -5.31 -5.68
C TYR A 46 20.07 -5.13 -4.88
N LEU A 47 20.26 -4.71 -3.63
CA LEU A 47 19.23 -4.25 -2.73
C LEU A 47 19.36 -2.74 -2.57
N ARG A 48 18.25 -2.03 -2.74
CA ARG A 48 18.12 -0.66 -2.25
C ARG A 48 17.27 -0.66 -1.01
N GLN A 49 17.89 -0.34 0.11
CA GLN A 49 17.24 -0.30 1.39
C GLN A 49 17.15 1.14 1.89
N LEU A 50 15.96 1.57 2.30
CA LEU A 50 15.82 2.83 3.01
C LEU A 50 16.25 2.68 4.48
N THR A 51 17.20 3.50 4.92
CA THR A 51 17.61 3.58 6.32
C THR A 51 17.85 5.01 6.76
N ASP A 52 17.94 5.21 8.07
CA ASP A 52 18.49 6.45 8.62
C ASP A 52 20.02 6.54 8.43
N ILE A 53 20.62 7.63 8.92
CA ILE A 53 22.06 7.88 8.88
C ILE A 53 22.88 6.90 9.73
N GLN A 54 22.27 6.24 10.72
CA GLN A 54 22.87 5.18 11.52
C GLN A 54 22.63 3.77 10.95
N GLY A 55 21.92 3.67 9.83
CA GLY A 55 21.57 2.42 9.18
C GLY A 55 20.35 1.72 9.75
N ASN A 56 19.64 2.31 10.71
CA ASN A 56 18.42 1.72 11.24
C ASN A 56 17.28 1.83 10.23
N THR A 57 16.38 0.84 10.27
CA THR A 57 15.09 0.90 9.59
C THR A 57 14.20 2.00 10.15
N MET A 58 13.30 2.51 9.32
CA MET A 58 12.28 3.47 9.74
C MET A 58 11.43 2.92 10.91
N PRO A 59 11.24 3.69 12.00
CA PRO A 59 10.33 3.32 13.08
C PRO A 59 8.87 3.22 12.61
N LEU A 60 8.08 2.41 13.33
CA LEU A 60 6.66 2.18 13.03
C LEU A 60 5.82 3.45 12.94
N ASN A 61 6.06 4.43 13.83
CA ASN A 61 5.30 5.68 13.85
C ASN A 61 5.62 6.54 12.62
N ASP A 62 6.91 6.67 12.27
CA ASP A 62 7.34 7.38 11.06
C ASP A 62 6.73 6.70 9.82
N LEU A 63 6.72 5.37 9.76
CA LEU A 63 6.13 4.63 8.64
C LEU A 63 4.61 4.84 8.53
N GLN A 64 3.90 4.89 9.67
CA GLN A 64 2.47 5.17 9.70
C GLN A 64 2.16 6.59 9.18
N ASP A 65 2.97 7.58 9.57
CA ASP A 65 2.88 8.95 9.06
C ASP A 65 3.06 9.00 7.54
N VAL A 66 4.08 8.31 7.01
CA VAL A 66 4.33 8.25 5.56
C VAL A 66 3.16 7.60 4.82
N VAL A 67 2.64 6.49 5.32
CA VAL A 67 1.46 5.82 4.73
C VAL A 67 0.26 6.76 4.68
N SER A 68 -0.01 7.48 5.77
CA SER A 68 -1.11 8.45 5.82
C SER A 68 -0.94 9.53 4.76
N ILE A 69 0.25 10.15 4.69
CA ILE A 69 0.53 11.24 3.74
C ILE A 69 0.45 10.74 2.30
N MET A 70 1.05 9.59 1.98
CA MET A 70 1.04 9.03 0.63
C MET A 70 -0.37 8.67 0.16
N LYS A 71 -1.22 8.14 1.06
CA LYS A 71 -2.64 7.88 0.73
C LYS A 71 -3.37 9.17 0.36
N THR A 72 -3.24 10.20 1.18
CA THR A 72 -3.91 11.48 0.95
C THR A 72 -3.38 12.18 -0.31
N TYR A 73 -2.07 12.09 -0.55
CA TYR A 73 -1.42 12.55 -1.77
C TYR A 73 -1.99 11.85 -3.02
N ALA A 74 -2.15 10.51 -2.98
CA ALA A 74 -2.71 9.72 -4.08
C ALA A 74 -4.22 9.88 -4.28
N MET A 75 -4.95 10.33 -3.26
CA MET A 75 -6.37 10.68 -3.36
C MET A 75 -6.62 12.07 -3.94
N PHE A 76 -5.57 12.84 -4.24
CA PHE A 76 -5.68 14.22 -4.70
C PHE A 76 -6.49 15.11 -3.74
N ASP A 77 -6.38 14.84 -2.44
CA ASP A 77 -7.12 15.58 -1.42
C ASP A 77 -6.67 17.05 -1.38
N GLN A 78 -7.61 17.96 -1.63
CA GLN A 78 -7.36 19.40 -1.69
C GLN A 78 -7.11 20.01 -0.31
N SER A 79 -7.55 19.35 0.77
CA SER A 79 -7.26 19.81 2.14
C SER A 79 -5.76 19.71 2.49
N GLN A 80 -4.99 18.93 1.73
CA GLN A 80 -3.55 18.69 1.92
C GLN A 80 -2.71 19.26 0.78
N LYS A 81 -3.20 20.29 0.07
CA LYS A 81 -2.49 20.89 -1.07
C LYS A 81 -1.10 21.44 -0.74
N THR A 82 -0.92 22.02 0.47
CA THR A 82 0.37 22.56 0.90
C THR A 82 1.43 21.47 1.03
N ILE A 83 1.10 20.37 1.72
CA ILE A 83 2.04 19.25 1.86
C ILE A 83 2.28 18.54 0.53
N ALA A 84 1.26 18.42 -0.32
CA ALA A 84 1.42 17.88 -1.67
C ALA A 84 2.40 18.71 -2.50
N TYR A 85 2.28 20.04 -2.46
CA TYR A 85 3.20 20.94 -3.15
C TYR A 85 4.64 20.79 -2.62
N GLN A 86 4.82 20.72 -1.30
CA GLN A 86 6.14 20.50 -0.71
C GLN A 86 6.77 19.19 -1.20
N ILE A 87 5.98 18.10 -1.25
CA ILE A 87 6.43 16.80 -1.76
C ILE A 87 6.84 16.90 -3.24
N ASP A 88 6.00 17.51 -4.07
CA ASP A 88 6.23 17.63 -5.52
C ASP A 88 7.53 18.39 -5.84
N ARG A 89 7.95 19.29 -4.96
CA ARG A 89 9.14 20.13 -5.15
C ARG A 89 10.46 19.48 -4.74
N VAL A 90 10.46 18.36 -4.02
CA VAL A 90 11.69 17.80 -3.41
C VAL A 90 12.74 17.41 -4.44
N PHE A 91 12.32 16.77 -5.54
CA PHE A 91 13.21 16.28 -6.60
C PHE A 91 12.88 16.89 -7.97
N ASP A 92 12.29 18.09 -7.95
CA ASP A 92 12.01 18.91 -9.13
C ASP A 92 13.25 19.76 -9.47
N ASP A 93 14.31 19.10 -9.96
CA ASP A 93 15.60 19.74 -10.24
C ASP A 93 15.49 20.88 -11.27
N ASP A 94 14.54 20.78 -12.20
CA ASP A 94 14.30 21.75 -13.26
C ASP A 94 13.44 22.95 -12.79
N ASN A 95 12.94 22.89 -11.55
CA ASN A 95 12.04 23.89 -10.95
C ASN A 95 10.78 24.17 -11.79
N GLU A 96 10.29 23.18 -12.53
CA GLU A 96 9.14 23.33 -13.42
C GLU A 96 7.81 23.25 -12.66
N TRP A 97 7.80 22.60 -11.48
CA TRP A 97 6.59 22.40 -10.70
C TRP A 97 6.21 23.63 -9.90
N ASN A 98 4.99 24.14 -10.09
CA ASN A 98 4.49 25.30 -9.34
C ASN A 98 3.22 24.96 -8.53
N SER A 99 2.84 25.85 -7.63
CA SER A 99 1.70 25.64 -6.73
C SER A 99 0.37 25.54 -7.48
N VAL A 100 0.23 26.24 -8.62
CA VAL A 100 -0.98 26.21 -9.46
C VAL A 100 -1.23 24.79 -9.97
N MET A 101 -0.19 24.09 -10.43
CA MET A 101 -0.31 22.69 -10.86
C MET A 101 -0.83 21.78 -9.73
N THR A 102 -0.37 22.01 -8.50
CA THR A 102 -0.82 21.22 -7.35
C THR A 102 -2.26 21.54 -6.97
N ASP A 103 -2.63 22.82 -7.00
CA ASP A 103 -3.99 23.31 -6.73
C ASP A 103 -5.00 22.75 -7.77
N ASP A 104 -4.60 22.66 -9.04
CA ASP A 104 -5.36 22.01 -10.13
C ASP A 104 -5.47 20.47 -9.95
N GLY A 105 -4.79 19.93 -8.93
CA GLY A 105 -4.83 18.52 -8.57
C GLY A 105 -3.85 17.66 -9.35
N TYR A 106 -2.85 18.23 -10.01
CA TYR A 106 -1.73 17.45 -10.55
C TYR A 106 -0.78 17.05 -9.42
N ARG A 107 -0.04 15.96 -9.62
CA ARG A 107 0.88 15.37 -8.63
C ARG A 107 2.12 14.87 -9.36
N PHE A 108 3.29 15.44 -9.07
CA PHE A 108 4.53 15.23 -9.83
C PHE A 108 4.88 13.75 -9.97
N TYR A 109 4.80 12.98 -8.88
CA TYR A 109 5.17 11.56 -8.89
C TYR A 109 4.10 10.64 -9.51
N LEU A 110 2.88 11.14 -9.73
CA LEU A 110 1.75 10.38 -10.29
C LEU A 110 1.41 10.75 -11.74
N GLN A 111 2.29 11.49 -12.42
CA GLN A 111 2.09 11.81 -13.83
C GLN A 111 2.44 10.61 -14.74
N GLY A 112 1.75 10.51 -15.88
CA GLY A 112 2.11 9.59 -16.97
C GLY A 112 3.25 10.12 -17.85
N ASP A 113 3.69 9.31 -18.81
CA ASP A 113 4.90 9.60 -19.62
C ASP A 113 4.75 10.74 -20.63
N THR A 114 3.54 11.19 -20.95
CA THR A 114 3.32 12.09 -22.10
C THR A 114 2.42 13.30 -21.86
N THR A 115 1.88 13.50 -20.66
CA THR A 115 1.04 14.66 -20.34
C THR A 115 0.98 14.89 -18.82
N PHE A 116 0.59 16.10 -18.39
CA PHE A 116 0.12 16.37 -17.02
C PHE A 116 -1.19 15.61 -16.72
N THR A 117 -1.35 14.36 -17.15
CA THR A 117 -2.53 13.55 -16.86
C THR A 117 -2.36 12.80 -15.54
N LYS A 118 -3.43 12.78 -14.76
CA LYS A 118 -3.50 12.00 -13.51
C LYS A 118 -3.38 10.51 -13.85
N SER A 119 -2.32 9.84 -13.42
CA SER A 119 -2.21 8.38 -13.57
C SER A 119 -3.00 7.67 -12.48
N SER A 120 -4.20 7.19 -12.83
CA SER A 120 -5.01 6.32 -11.95
C SER A 120 -4.26 5.03 -11.60
N GLU A 121 -3.40 4.54 -12.48
CA GLU A 121 -2.57 3.35 -12.26
C GLU A 121 -1.53 3.59 -11.16
N LYS A 122 -0.75 4.67 -11.23
CA LYS A 122 0.24 5.00 -10.17
C LYS A 122 -0.46 5.26 -8.83
N ALA A 123 -1.60 5.96 -8.83
CA ALA A 123 -2.40 6.16 -7.62
C ALA A 123 -2.89 4.81 -7.02
N SER A 124 -3.33 3.88 -7.87
CA SER A 124 -3.72 2.52 -7.46
C SER A 124 -2.55 1.73 -6.86
N VAL A 125 -1.35 1.84 -7.44
CA VAL A 125 -0.11 1.25 -6.89
C VAL A 125 0.18 1.79 -5.48
N VAL A 126 0.07 3.11 -5.28
CA VAL A 126 0.22 3.72 -3.94
C VAL A 126 -0.84 3.18 -2.97
N GLY A 127 -2.09 3.05 -3.41
CA GLY A 127 -3.17 2.49 -2.58
C GLY A 127 -2.91 1.06 -2.13
N HIS A 128 -2.46 0.18 -3.04
CA HIS A 128 -2.08 -1.19 -2.72
C HIS A 128 -0.88 -1.26 -1.78
N TRP A 129 0.16 -0.47 -2.06
CA TRP A 129 1.34 -0.39 -1.22
C TRP A 129 0.99 0.07 0.20
N ALA A 130 0.22 1.15 0.32
CA ALA A 130 -0.22 1.69 1.60
C ALA A 130 -1.05 0.68 2.41
N LYS A 131 -1.92 -0.08 1.75
CA LYS A 131 -2.70 -1.15 2.38
C LYS A 131 -1.81 -2.28 2.89
N ALA A 132 -0.82 -2.70 2.11
CA ALA A 132 0.13 -3.73 2.50
C ALA A 132 0.95 -3.28 3.73
N VAL A 133 1.54 -2.09 3.68
CA VAL A 133 2.30 -1.52 4.79
C VAL A 133 1.45 -1.36 6.05
N GLN A 134 0.22 -0.82 5.94
CA GLN A 134 -0.68 -0.70 7.09
C GLN A 134 -0.97 -2.06 7.74
N SER A 135 -1.19 -3.10 6.92
CA SER A 135 -1.41 -4.46 7.44
C SER A 135 -0.23 -4.97 8.25
N HIS A 136 1.01 -4.61 7.88
CA HIS A 136 2.20 -4.94 8.66
C HIS A 136 2.34 -4.13 9.95
N ILE A 137 2.02 -2.83 9.89
CA ILE A 137 1.98 -1.98 11.09
C ILE A 137 0.99 -2.55 12.10
N ASP A 138 -0.23 -2.89 11.65
CA ASP A 138 -1.28 -3.44 12.51
C ASP A 138 -0.85 -4.78 13.13
N GLU A 139 -0.22 -5.65 12.33
CA GLU A 139 0.29 -6.93 12.80
C GLU A 139 1.41 -6.79 13.84
N ALA A 140 2.35 -5.88 13.64
CA ALA A 140 3.41 -5.63 14.61
C ALA A 140 2.88 -5.04 15.91
N LYS A 141 1.90 -4.13 15.83
CA LYS A 141 1.20 -3.60 17.02
C LYS A 141 0.48 -4.72 17.77
N ARG A 142 -0.21 -5.62 17.04
CA ARG A 142 -0.94 -6.76 17.62
C ARG A 142 -0.04 -7.78 18.30
N THR A 143 1.12 -8.06 17.71
CA THR A 143 2.06 -9.08 18.22
C THR A 143 3.06 -8.53 19.24
N GLY A 144 3.11 -7.21 19.44
CA GLY A 144 4.14 -6.55 20.25
C GLY A 144 5.55 -6.68 19.66
N SER A 145 5.67 -7.24 18.45
CA SER A 145 6.95 -7.48 17.80
C SER A 145 7.19 -6.35 16.79
N ALA A 146 7.73 -5.23 17.29
CA ALA A 146 8.18 -4.12 16.45
C ALA A 146 9.16 -4.60 15.37
N LYS A 147 9.93 -5.68 15.66
CA LYS A 147 10.78 -6.36 14.69
C LYS A 147 9.99 -6.78 13.46
N ILE A 148 8.78 -7.36 13.58
CA ILE A 148 8.01 -7.93 12.45
C ILE A 148 7.58 -6.87 11.41
N ALA A 149 7.30 -5.63 11.81
CA ALA A 149 6.95 -4.58 10.85
C ALA A 149 8.15 -3.92 10.18
N SER A 150 9.33 -3.92 10.81
CA SER A 150 10.55 -3.41 10.18
C SER A 150 11.21 -4.45 9.27
N LEU A 151 10.77 -5.72 9.30
CA LEU A 151 11.26 -6.78 8.41
C LEU A 151 10.87 -6.43 6.96
N ALA A 152 11.80 -5.78 6.27
CA ALA A 152 11.87 -5.60 4.83
C ALA A 152 10.88 -4.64 4.15
N LEU A 153 10.13 -3.83 4.92
CA LEU A 153 9.35 -2.74 4.32
C LEU A 153 10.27 -1.65 3.78
N GLY A 154 9.91 -1.11 2.62
CA GLY A 154 10.69 -0.08 1.96
C GLY A 154 12.01 -0.57 1.34
N GLN A 155 12.05 -1.82 0.92
CA GLN A 155 13.13 -2.38 0.11
C GLN A 155 12.77 -2.41 -1.37
N TYR A 156 13.79 -2.23 -2.21
CA TYR A 156 13.71 -2.50 -3.65
C TYR A 156 14.82 -3.49 -4.00
N VAL A 157 14.46 -4.57 -4.69
CA VAL A 157 15.43 -5.50 -5.26
C VAL A 157 15.40 -5.34 -6.77
N GLY A 158 16.59 -5.32 -7.35
CA GLY A 158 16.75 -5.32 -8.80
C GLY A 158 18.06 -5.97 -9.20
N TYR A 159 18.30 -6.01 -10.50
CA TYR A 159 19.56 -6.48 -11.06
C TYR A 159 20.08 -5.50 -12.13
N CYS A 160 21.36 -5.61 -12.47
CA CYS A 160 22.02 -4.77 -13.45
C CYS A 160 23.27 -5.43 -14.02
N LEU A 161 23.72 -4.97 -15.19
CA LEU A 161 25.02 -5.34 -15.78
C LEU A 161 26.20 -4.62 -15.10
N ASP A 162 25.96 -3.37 -14.69
CA ASP A 162 26.94 -2.48 -14.05
C ASP A 162 26.27 -1.81 -12.85
N ALA A 163 26.78 -2.14 -11.66
CA ALA A 163 26.30 -1.63 -10.38
C ALA A 163 26.50 -0.12 -10.24
N LYS A 164 27.63 0.42 -10.70
CA LYS A 164 28.00 1.84 -10.55
C LYS A 164 27.14 2.71 -11.45
N ALA A 165 26.94 2.31 -12.70
CA ALA A 165 26.03 2.98 -13.62
C ALA A 165 24.59 2.95 -13.08
N ARG A 166 24.16 1.82 -12.52
CA ARG A 166 22.82 1.67 -11.97
C ARG A 166 22.61 2.46 -10.67
N GLU A 167 23.61 2.51 -9.79
CA GLU A 167 23.61 3.34 -8.59
C GLU A 167 23.44 4.83 -8.97
N LYS A 168 24.21 5.30 -9.95
CA LYS A 168 24.08 6.67 -10.49
C LYS A 168 22.70 6.92 -11.09
N GLN A 169 22.15 5.97 -11.85
CA GLN A 169 20.82 6.10 -12.44
C GLN A 169 19.73 6.24 -11.37
N HIS A 170 19.81 5.46 -10.29
CA HIS A 170 18.86 5.55 -9.19
C HIS A 170 19.02 6.81 -8.34
N GLY A 171 20.23 7.40 -8.32
CA GLY A 171 20.51 8.68 -7.65
C GLY A 171 20.21 9.92 -8.49
N GLY A 172 19.99 9.79 -9.80
CA GLY A 172 19.73 10.92 -10.71
C GLY A 172 18.31 11.48 -10.61
N GLY A 173 18.18 12.78 -10.90
CA GLY A 173 17.03 13.67 -10.67
C GLY A 173 15.63 13.21 -11.06
N ARG A 174 15.37 12.86 -12.32
CA ARG A 174 13.97 12.78 -12.80
C ARG A 174 13.18 11.56 -12.33
N GLY A 175 11.90 11.77 -12.01
CA GLY A 175 10.91 10.76 -11.62
C GLY A 175 10.53 9.72 -12.69
N SER A 176 11.25 9.67 -13.82
CA SER A 176 10.95 8.86 -15.01
C SER A 176 11.49 7.42 -14.97
N SER A 177 11.86 6.92 -13.79
CA SER A 177 12.42 5.57 -13.62
C SER A 177 11.43 4.62 -12.94
N THR A 178 11.67 3.30 -13.06
CA THR A 178 11.00 2.24 -12.27
C THR A 178 11.04 2.47 -10.75
N SER A 179 11.76 3.49 -10.28
CA SER A 179 11.89 3.91 -8.89
C SER A 179 10.90 5.00 -8.45
N TRP A 180 9.92 5.42 -9.25
CA TRP A 180 9.05 6.56 -8.90
C TRP A 180 8.37 6.41 -7.53
N LEU A 181 7.93 5.19 -7.15
CA LEU A 181 7.30 4.94 -5.85
C LEU A 181 8.29 5.16 -4.70
N SER A 182 9.52 4.65 -4.84
CA SER A 182 10.60 4.89 -3.87
C SER A 182 10.96 6.38 -3.77
N LYS A 183 10.91 7.13 -4.88
CA LYS A 183 11.15 8.58 -4.89
C LYS A 183 10.03 9.35 -4.19
N LEU A 184 8.76 9.02 -4.46
CA LEU A 184 7.63 9.60 -3.75
C LEU A 184 7.75 9.35 -2.23
N PHE A 185 8.06 8.12 -1.85
CA PHE A 185 8.28 7.77 -0.45
C PHE A 185 9.40 8.63 0.17
N LEU A 186 10.55 8.75 -0.51
CA LEU A 186 11.67 9.55 -0.03
C LEU A 186 11.33 11.05 0.03
N ALA A 187 10.54 11.57 -0.90
CA ALA A 187 10.09 12.96 -0.89
C ALA A 187 9.21 13.26 0.32
N VAL A 188 8.29 12.35 0.68
CA VAL A 188 7.52 12.46 1.93
C VAL A 188 8.45 12.46 3.14
N CYS A 189 9.48 11.60 3.14
CA CYS A 189 10.47 11.57 4.21
C CYS A 189 11.23 12.88 4.31
N GLU A 190 11.65 13.48 3.20
CA GLU A 190 12.42 14.73 3.19
C GLU A 190 11.58 15.91 3.69
N VAL A 191 10.29 15.96 3.36
CA VAL A 191 9.37 16.99 3.88
C VAL A 191 9.18 16.87 5.40
N LYS A 192 9.10 15.65 5.93
CA LYS A 192 8.81 15.39 7.35
C LYS A 192 10.07 15.36 8.22
N TRP A 193 11.15 14.81 7.70
CA TRP A 193 12.42 14.59 8.38
C TRP A 193 13.58 14.84 7.40
N PRO A 194 13.91 16.13 7.13
CA PRO A 194 14.95 16.49 6.18
C PRO A 194 16.26 15.76 6.44
N GLN A 195 16.84 15.17 5.40
CA GLN A 195 18.13 14.45 5.40
C GLN A 195 18.24 13.26 6.37
N LYS A 196 17.13 12.85 7.02
CA LYS A 196 17.16 11.75 7.98
C LYS A 196 17.28 10.40 7.30
N TYR A 197 16.58 10.21 6.19
CA TYR A 197 16.44 8.92 5.51
C TYR A 197 17.05 8.95 4.11
N ALA A 198 17.67 7.84 3.71
CA ALA A 198 18.21 7.69 2.37
C ALA A 198 18.17 6.22 1.93
N PHE A 199 18.04 6.00 0.61
CA PHE A 199 18.25 4.68 0.03
C PHE A 199 19.73 4.36 -0.09
N LYS A 200 20.12 3.19 0.38
CA LYS A 200 21.47 2.65 0.29
C LYS A 200 21.51 1.56 -0.76
N PHE A 201 22.53 1.59 -1.61
CA PHE A 201 22.71 0.63 -2.69
C PHE A 201 23.74 -0.42 -2.28
N LEU A 202 23.31 -1.68 -2.16
CA LEU A 202 24.15 -2.80 -1.73
C LEU A 202 24.09 -3.91 -2.77
N VAL A 203 25.24 -4.31 -3.32
CA VAL A 203 25.32 -5.50 -4.18
C VAL A 203 25.27 -6.74 -3.30
N ILE A 204 24.28 -7.61 -3.52
CA ILE A 204 23.98 -8.75 -2.65
C ILE A 204 24.27 -10.09 -3.29
N CYS A 205 24.37 -10.15 -4.63
CA CYS A 205 24.74 -11.38 -5.33
C CYS A 205 25.30 -11.09 -6.72
N MET A 206 26.25 -11.90 -7.18
CA MET A 206 26.75 -11.89 -8.56
C MET A 206 25.92 -12.81 -9.43
N ILE A 207 25.72 -12.41 -10.69
CA ILE A 207 24.98 -13.18 -11.67
C ILE A 207 25.98 -13.75 -12.68
N PHE A 208 26.14 -15.07 -12.65
CA PHE A 208 27.10 -15.77 -13.51
C PHE A 208 26.53 -16.14 -14.88
N SER A 209 25.20 -16.17 -15.01
CA SER A 209 24.51 -16.50 -16.25
C SER A 209 23.34 -15.55 -16.48
N GLU A 210 23.22 -15.03 -17.69
CA GLU A 210 22.17 -14.08 -18.07
C GLU A 210 20.77 -14.61 -17.76
N TYR A 211 20.55 -15.91 -17.97
CA TYR A 211 19.29 -16.59 -17.68
C TYR A 211 18.95 -16.65 -16.20
N THR A 212 19.95 -16.63 -15.30
CA THR A 212 19.72 -16.74 -13.85
C THR A 212 19.26 -15.44 -13.22
N GLY A 213 19.56 -14.31 -13.84
CA GLY A 213 19.24 -12.99 -13.29
C GLY A 213 17.78 -12.74 -12.97
N PRO A 214 16.86 -12.93 -13.95
CA PRO A 214 15.43 -12.81 -13.71
C PRO A 214 14.94 -13.71 -12.56
N TRP A 215 15.39 -14.97 -12.52
CA TRP A 215 15.03 -15.90 -11.44
C TRP A 215 15.55 -15.44 -10.08
N MET A 216 16.78 -14.93 -10.03
CA MET A 216 17.36 -14.37 -8.83
C MET A 216 16.59 -13.15 -8.34
N GLU A 217 16.22 -12.23 -9.22
CA GLU A 217 15.38 -11.09 -8.87
C GLU A 217 14.02 -11.54 -8.34
N VAL A 218 13.36 -12.52 -8.99
CA VAL A 218 12.09 -13.08 -8.52
C VAL A 218 12.23 -13.65 -7.11
N LEU A 219 13.23 -14.50 -6.88
CA LEU A 219 13.43 -15.17 -5.59
C LEU A 219 13.77 -14.16 -4.50
N LEU A 220 14.75 -13.29 -4.74
CA LEU A 220 15.19 -12.28 -3.76
C LEU A 220 14.08 -11.27 -3.47
N SER A 221 13.34 -10.80 -4.49
CA SER A 221 12.20 -9.89 -4.28
C SER A 221 11.10 -10.53 -3.44
N ARG A 222 10.88 -11.84 -3.56
CA ARG A 222 9.89 -12.56 -2.73
C ARG A 222 10.37 -12.75 -1.30
N PHE A 223 11.59 -13.25 -1.10
CA PHE A 223 12.14 -13.46 0.24
C PHE A 223 12.28 -12.14 1.02
N MET A 224 12.66 -11.08 0.32
CA MET A 224 12.80 -9.73 0.87
C MET A 224 11.51 -8.90 0.78
N ARG A 225 10.40 -9.49 0.32
CA ARG A 225 9.09 -8.80 0.26
C ARG A 225 9.14 -7.45 -0.46
N ALA A 226 10.02 -7.34 -1.45
CA ALA A 226 10.36 -6.10 -2.12
C ALA A 226 9.26 -5.61 -3.08
N TYR A 227 8.25 -6.42 -3.39
CA TYR A 227 7.14 -5.97 -4.23
C TYR A 227 6.23 -4.98 -3.51
N TYR A 228 5.69 -4.02 -4.26
CA TYR A 228 4.78 -3.02 -3.69
C TYR A 228 3.55 -3.62 -3.03
N VAL A 229 3.05 -4.76 -3.53
CA VAL A 229 1.91 -5.47 -2.95
C VAL A 229 2.21 -6.11 -1.59
N ASP A 230 3.49 -6.22 -1.23
CA ASP A 230 3.98 -6.71 0.07
C ASP A 230 4.60 -5.59 0.92
N GLY A 231 4.58 -4.34 0.43
CA GLY A 231 5.09 -3.14 1.11
C GLY A 231 6.51 -2.70 0.72
N GLY A 232 7.13 -3.35 -0.27
CA GLY A 232 8.38 -2.89 -0.87
C GLY A 232 8.18 -1.87 -2.01
N PHE A 233 9.19 -1.67 -2.85
CA PHE A 233 9.17 -0.66 -3.92
C PHE A 233 9.35 -1.22 -5.34
N SER A 234 9.50 -2.52 -5.50
CA SER A 234 9.52 -3.18 -6.82
C SER A 234 8.09 -3.16 -7.40
N ILE A 235 7.91 -2.36 -8.45
CA ILE A 235 6.59 -2.12 -9.09
C ILE A 235 6.33 -3.14 -10.20
N ALA A 236 7.33 -3.36 -11.05
CA ALA A 236 7.27 -4.40 -12.06
C ALA A 236 7.50 -5.77 -11.40
N TRP A 237 6.74 -6.78 -11.83
CA TRP A 237 7.07 -8.15 -11.46
C TRP A 237 8.46 -8.50 -12.00
N ALA A 238 9.26 -9.18 -11.20
CA ALA A 238 10.59 -9.58 -11.63
C ALA A 238 10.52 -10.46 -12.88
N GLY A 239 11.50 -10.28 -13.76
CA GLY A 239 11.51 -10.88 -15.10
C GLY A 239 10.65 -10.16 -16.15
N ILE A 240 9.82 -9.18 -15.79
CA ILE A 240 9.19 -8.26 -16.77
C ILE A 240 10.17 -7.16 -17.18
N SER A 241 11.08 -6.74 -16.29
CA SER A 241 12.10 -5.77 -16.65
C SER A 241 13.10 -6.44 -17.62
N THR A 242 13.05 -6.04 -18.89
CA THR A 242 13.83 -6.62 -19.99
C THR A 242 15.15 -5.87 -20.25
N SER A 243 15.40 -4.81 -19.49
CA SER A 243 16.43 -3.80 -19.81
C SER A 243 17.78 -4.01 -19.12
N SER A 244 17.87 -4.86 -18.09
CA SER A 244 19.05 -4.90 -17.19
C SER A 244 19.97 -6.14 -17.29
N LEU A 245 19.62 -7.18 -18.07
CA LEU A 245 20.43 -8.40 -18.23
C LEU A 245 20.23 -8.95 -19.63
N GLY A 246 21.33 -9.00 -20.37
CA GLY A 246 21.65 -10.14 -21.20
C GLY A 246 20.67 -10.49 -22.30
N PHE A 247 20.43 -9.55 -23.20
CA PHE A 247 20.43 -9.87 -24.62
C PHE A 247 21.14 -8.74 -25.36
N THR A 248 22.42 -8.55 -25.05
CA THR A 248 23.23 -7.47 -25.68
C THR A 248 23.30 -7.60 -27.20
N LYS A 249 23.03 -8.79 -27.72
CA LYS A 249 22.91 -9.10 -29.15
C LYS A 249 21.52 -8.85 -29.74
N LEU A 250 20.51 -8.58 -28.89
CA LEU A 250 19.14 -8.30 -29.30
C LEU A 250 18.82 -6.81 -29.06
N SER A 251 18.15 -6.21 -30.03
CA SER A 251 17.52 -4.91 -29.90
C SER A 251 16.51 -4.89 -28.74
N SER A 252 16.13 -3.68 -28.30
CA SER A 252 15.07 -3.52 -27.28
C SER A 252 13.75 -4.19 -27.69
N LYS A 253 13.42 -4.16 -28.99
CA LYS A 253 12.22 -4.77 -29.55
C LYS A 253 12.27 -6.30 -29.45
N GLU A 254 13.36 -6.91 -29.92
CA GLU A 254 13.55 -8.36 -29.85
C GLU A 254 13.57 -8.88 -28.41
N ARG A 255 14.11 -8.10 -27.46
CA ARG A 255 14.02 -8.41 -26.03
C ARG A 255 12.59 -8.43 -25.52
N SER A 256 11.80 -7.43 -25.89
CA SER A 256 10.39 -7.35 -25.53
C SER A 256 9.60 -8.54 -26.09
N GLU A 257 9.85 -8.89 -27.35
CA GLU A 257 9.23 -10.04 -28.02
C GLU A 257 9.61 -11.37 -27.37
N TYR A 258 10.90 -11.61 -27.09
CA TYR A 258 11.34 -12.83 -26.41
C TYR A 258 10.63 -13.02 -25.05
N TRP A 259 10.58 -11.97 -24.23
CA TRP A 259 9.95 -12.07 -22.91
C TRP A 259 8.44 -12.19 -23.00
N LYS A 260 7.81 -11.58 -24.00
CA LYS A 260 6.40 -11.78 -24.32
C LYS A 260 6.14 -13.25 -24.66
N ASP A 261 6.93 -13.84 -25.55
CA ASP A 261 6.81 -15.25 -25.94
C ASP A 261 7.00 -16.20 -24.75
N LYS A 262 7.94 -15.90 -23.85
CA LYS A 262 8.12 -16.68 -22.61
C LYS A 262 6.94 -16.53 -21.65
N SER A 263 6.42 -15.31 -21.48
CA SER A 263 5.20 -15.07 -20.69
C SER A 263 4.01 -15.84 -21.26
N ASP A 264 3.82 -15.80 -22.59
CA ASP A 264 2.77 -16.54 -23.29
C ASP A 264 2.95 -18.04 -23.13
N TRP A 265 4.18 -18.55 -23.28
CA TRP A 265 4.49 -19.96 -23.04
C TRP A 265 4.14 -20.37 -21.61
N VAL A 266 4.56 -19.60 -20.59
CA VAL A 266 4.25 -19.87 -19.18
C VAL A 266 2.74 -19.89 -18.95
N ASN A 267 2.02 -18.92 -19.52
CA ASN A 267 0.57 -18.84 -19.42
C ASN A 267 -0.16 -20.01 -20.09
N GLN A 268 0.41 -20.59 -21.15
CA GLN A 268 -0.16 -21.71 -21.91
C GLN A 268 0.21 -23.08 -21.33
N HIS A 269 1.41 -23.22 -20.78
CA HIS A 269 2.00 -24.53 -20.42
C HIS A 269 2.13 -24.74 -18.91
N THR A 270 1.80 -23.74 -18.09
CA THR A 270 1.83 -23.86 -16.63
C THR A 270 0.47 -23.50 -16.03
N GLN A 271 0.26 -23.90 -14.77
CA GLN A 271 -0.95 -23.55 -14.03
C GLN A 271 -0.92 -22.11 -13.49
N MET A 272 -0.04 -21.22 -13.98
CA MET A 272 0.10 -19.86 -13.43
C MET A 272 -1.22 -19.08 -13.38
N LYS A 273 -2.02 -19.11 -14.46
CA LYS A 273 -3.35 -18.47 -14.48
C LYS A 273 -4.34 -19.12 -13.52
N ALA A 274 -4.37 -20.46 -13.48
CA ALA A 274 -5.25 -21.21 -12.58
C ALA A 274 -4.91 -20.94 -11.10
N ASN A 275 -3.62 -20.91 -10.77
CA ASN A 275 -3.13 -20.60 -9.42
C ASN A 275 -3.45 -19.14 -9.04
N GLY A 276 -3.29 -18.20 -9.96
CA GLY A 276 -3.67 -16.80 -9.75
C GLY A 276 -5.16 -16.63 -9.48
N LEU A 277 -6.01 -17.30 -10.25
CA LEU A 277 -7.48 -17.32 -10.05
C LEU A 277 -7.87 -17.98 -8.72
N SER A 278 -7.25 -19.11 -8.40
CA SER A 278 -7.48 -19.82 -7.13
C SER A 278 -7.15 -18.93 -5.93
N GLU A 279 -5.99 -18.27 -5.96
CA GLU A 279 -5.58 -17.34 -4.91
C GLU A 279 -6.48 -16.10 -4.84
N PHE A 280 -6.94 -15.58 -5.98
CA PHE A 280 -7.94 -14.51 -6.02
C PHE A 280 -9.24 -14.92 -5.34
N HIS A 281 -9.80 -16.08 -5.68
CA HIS A 281 -11.01 -16.60 -5.03
C HIS A 281 -10.82 -16.83 -3.53
N ARG A 282 -9.67 -17.38 -3.12
CA ARG A 282 -9.32 -17.55 -1.70
C ARG A 282 -9.29 -16.22 -0.97
N ARG A 283 -8.66 -15.19 -1.55
CA ARG A 283 -8.60 -13.83 -0.97
C ARG A 283 -9.98 -13.18 -0.87
N MET A 284 -10.81 -13.32 -1.90
CA MET A 284 -12.17 -12.80 -1.90
C MET A 284 -13.03 -13.48 -0.83
N SER A 285 -12.94 -14.80 -0.69
CA SER A 285 -13.62 -15.56 0.36
C SER A 285 -13.18 -15.13 1.77
N LEU A 286 -11.87 -14.98 2.00
CA LEU A 286 -11.34 -14.47 3.28
C LEU A 286 -11.81 -13.04 3.58
N LEU A 287 -11.88 -12.17 2.56
CA LEU A 287 -12.39 -10.81 2.72
C LEU A 287 -13.88 -10.81 3.09
N GLN A 288 -14.68 -11.61 2.40
CA GLN A 288 -16.11 -11.80 2.73
C GLN A 288 -16.29 -12.31 4.15
N GLN A 289 -15.49 -13.29 4.58
CA GLN A 289 -15.54 -13.81 5.95
C GLN A 289 -15.20 -12.74 6.99
N LYS A 290 -14.15 -11.93 6.74
CA LYS A 290 -13.77 -10.80 7.61
C LYS A 290 -14.87 -9.74 7.67
N LEU A 291 -15.47 -9.40 6.53
CA LEU A 291 -16.59 -8.45 6.46
C LEU A 291 -17.81 -8.97 7.22
N ALA A 292 -18.19 -10.24 7.03
CA ALA A 292 -19.29 -10.87 7.76
C ALA A 292 -19.04 -10.86 9.28
N THR A 293 -17.81 -11.21 9.70
CA THR A 293 -17.42 -11.21 11.12
C THR A 293 -17.48 -9.80 11.73
N ALA A 294 -17.04 -8.78 10.98
CA ALA A 294 -17.08 -7.39 11.42
C ALA A 294 -18.50 -6.80 11.40
N ALA A 295 -19.35 -7.24 10.47
CA ALA A 295 -20.74 -6.80 10.34
C ALA A 295 -21.66 -7.44 11.41
N ALA A 296 -21.37 -8.65 11.87
CA ALA A 296 -22.16 -9.36 12.88
C ALA A 296 -22.45 -8.54 14.16
N PRO A 297 -21.47 -7.92 14.85
CA PRO A 297 -21.73 -7.11 16.04
C PRO A 297 -22.50 -5.82 15.73
N VAL A 298 -22.29 -5.22 14.56
CA VAL A 298 -23.06 -4.04 14.11
C VAL A 298 -24.52 -4.41 13.87
N ALA A 299 -24.76 -5.54 13.20
CA ALA A 299 -26.09 -6.07 12.96
C ALA A 299 -26.81 -6.42 14.28
N ALA A 300 -26.13 -7.06 15.23
CA ALA A 300 -26.67 -7.37 16.55
C ALA A 300 -27.08 -6.11 17.32
N LYS A 301 -26.23 -5.07 17.32
CA LYS A 301 -26.54 -3.78 17.98
C LYS A 301 -27.72 -3.06 17.31
N LEU A 302 -27.82 -3.16 15.99
CA LEU A 302 -28.94 -2.57 15.27
C LEU A 302 -30.24 -3.34 15.54
N ASP A 303 -30.20 -4.68 15.57
CA ASP A 303 -31.36 -5.51 15.95
C ASP A 303 -31.87 -5.17 17.35
N GLU A 304 -30.96 -4.95 18.30
CA GLU A 304 -31.31 -4.50 19.66
C GLU A 304 -31.98 -3.11 19.64
N THR A 305 -31.43 -2.18 18.87
CA THR A 305 -31.99 -0.81 18.72
C THR A 305 -33.40 -0.85 18.12
N VAL A 306 -33.56 -1.65 17.06
CA VAL A 306 -34.82 -1.95 16.38
C VAL A 306 -35.85 -2.53 17.36
N ALA A 307 -35.46 -3.50 18.19
CA ALA A 307 -36.34 -4.10 19.18
C ALA A 307 -36.83 -3.08 20.22
N ARG A 308 -35.92 -2.25 20.76
CA ARG A 308 -36.28 -1.17 21.72
C ARG A 308 -37.23 -0.15 21.09
N GLN A 309 -37.01 0.23 19.84
CA GLN A 309 -37.89 1.17 19.14
C GLN A 309 -39.29 0.59 18.90
N ARG A 310 -39.39 -0.69 18.51
CA ARG A 310 -40.68 -1.38 18.39
C ARG A 310 -41.45 -1.40 19.71
N GLU A 311 -40.77 -1.72 20.80
CA GLU A 311 -41.39 -1.71 22.14
C GLU A 311 -41.89 -0.32 22.52
N HIS A 312 -41.10 0.73 22.24
CA HIS A 312 -41.49 2.11 22.48
C HIS A 312 -42.73 2.52 21.66
N ILE A 313 -42.78 2.16 20.38
CA ILE A 313 -43.93 2.40 19.51
C ILE A 313 -45.18 1.71 20.05
N VAL A 314 -45.08 0.43 20.44
CA VAL A 314 -46.22 -0.31 21.04
C VAL A 314 -46.72 0.38 22.31
N LYS A 315 -45.81 0.85 23.18
CA LYS A 315 -46.18 1.62 24.40
C LYS A 315 -46.90 2.93 24.07
N ILE A 316 -46.43 3.65 23.05
CA ILE A 316 -47.07 4.87 22.55
C ILE A 316 -48.49 4.56 22.07
N PHE A 317 -48.65 3.56 21.20
CA PHE A 317 -49.97 3.15 20.69
C PHE A 317 -50.93 2.74 21.80
N ALA A 318 -50.48 1.90 22.75
CA ALA A 318 -51.30 1.47 23.88
C ALA A 318 -51.75 2.64 24.78
N LYS A 319 -50.86 3.63 25.00
CA LYS A 319 -51.19 4.86 25.74
C LYS A 319 -52.27 5.67 25.02
N TYR A 320 -52.16 5.85 23.71
CA TYR A 320 -53.14 6.63 22.94
C TYR A 320 -54.45 5.90 22.73
N GLN A 321 -54.45 4.57 22.61
CA GLN A 321 -55.68 3.79 22.49
C GLN A 321 -56.58 3.91 23.73
N LYS A 322 -55.98 4.05 24.92
CA LYS A 322 -56.72 4.37 26.16
C LYS A 322 -57.31 5.79 26.14
N LEU A 323 -56.58 6.77 25.61
CA LEU A 323 -57.02 8.17 25.50
C LEU A 323 -58.17 8.35 24.49
N ILE A 324 -58.17 7.58 23.41
CA ILE A 324 -59.22 7.63 22.37
C ILE A 324 -60.53 6.98 22.87
N GLY A 325 -60.46 6.07 23.85
CA GLY A 325 -61.63 5.40 24.44
C GLY A 325 -62.38 6.22 25.49
N ASP A 326 -61.92 7.44 25.83
CA ASP A 326 -62.51 8.32 26.84
C ASP A 326 -63.06 9.60 26.19
N PRO A 327 -64.37 9.68 25.90
CA PRO A 327 -64.99 10.77 25.12
C PRO A 327 -64.84 12.16 25.74
N ASP A 328 -64.77 12.24 27.07
CA ASP A 328 -64.76 13.52 27.80
C ASP A 328 -63.39 14.20 27.76
N LEU A 329 -62.30 13.43 27.62
CA LEU A 329 -60.93 13.97 27.52
C LEU A 329 -60.58 14.53 26.13
N TYR A 330 -61.29 14.08 25.10
CA TYR A 330 -60.94 14.35 23.70
C TYR A 330 -61.31 15.77 23.26
N THR A 331 -62.34 16.36 23.87
CA THR A 331 -62.97 17.61 23.41
C THR A 331 -62.19 18.86 23.82
N GLU A 332 -61.40 18.81 24.90
CA GLU A 332 -60.69 19.98 25.45
C GLU A 332 -59.20 20.05 25.05
N MET A 333 -58.56 18.90 24.78
CA MET A 333 -57.14 18.81 24.41
C MET A 333 -56.88 18.65 22.89
N ALA A 334 -57.94 18.63 22.08
CA ALA A 334 -57.96 18.05 20.74
C ALA A 334 -56.86 18.52 19.78
N PRO A 335 -56.61 19.83 19.55
CA PRO A 335 -55.76 20.24 18.42
C PRO A 335 -54.28 19.96 18.68
N LYS A 336 -53.77 20.29 19.87
CA LYS A 336 -52.36 20.10 20.25
C LYS A 336 -52.03 18.63 20.51
N LEU A 337 -52.97 17.87 21.03
CA LEU A 337 -52.80 16.43 21.24
C LEU A 337 -52.80 15.69 19.89
N VAL A 338 -53.70 16.03 18.97
CA VAL A 338 -53.72 15.48 17.60
C VAL A 338 -52.45 15.83 16.83
N GLU A 339 -51.95 17.07 16.93
CA GLU A 339 -50.69 17.47 16.30
C GLU A 339 -49.50 16.67 16.84
N ARG A 340 -49.43 16.48 18.16
CA ARG A 340 -48.38 15.67 18.80
C ARG A 340 -48.48 14.19 18.41
N ILE A 341 -49.70 13.63 18.36
CA ILE A 341 -49.96 12.26 17.90
C ILE A 341 -49.51 12.08 16.46
N ASN A 342 -49.87 13.01 15.56
CA ASN A 342 -49.46 12.94 14.16
C ASN A 342 -47.94 13.01 14.00
N LYS A 343 -47.26 13.86 14.79
CA LYS A 343 -45.79 13.94 14.78
C LYS A 343 -45.13 12.66 15.28
N GLU A 344 -45.62 12.09 16.37
CA GLU A 344 -45.12 10.82 16.91
C GLU A 344 -45.45 9.63 15.97
N TYR A 345 -46.58 9.67 15.26
CA TYR A 345 -46.95 8.69 14.24
C TYR A 345 -46.05 8.74 12.99
N GLU A 346 -45.71 9.93 12.50
CA GLU A 346 -44.77 10.08 11.38
C GLU A 346 -43.36 9.61 11.75
N VAL A 347 -42.91 9.84 12.99
CA VAL A 347 -41.66 9.26 13.51
C VAL A 347 -41.74 7.72 13.52
N ALA A 348 -42.85 7.14 13.99
CA ALA A 348 -43.04 5.69 13.99
C ALA A 348 -43.08 5.10 12.57
N ARG A 349 -43.66 5.80 11.60
CA ARG A 349 -43.69 5.43 10.18
C ARG A 349 -42.29 5.45 9.56
N ALA A 350 -41.54 6.54 9.75
CA ALA A 350 -40.17 6.66 9.27
C ALA A 350 -39.26 5.55 9.84
N LEU A 351 -39.42 5.23 11.14
CA LEU A 351 -38.69 4.12 11.76
C LEU A 351 -39.04 2.76 11.15
N ARG A 352 -40.32 2.51 10.85
CA ARG A 352 -40.74 1.26 10.18
C ARG A 352 -40.12 1.11 8.80
N ASP A 353 -40.05 2.18 8.02
CA ASP A 353 -39.48 2.16 6.68
C ASP A 353 -37.96 1.96 6.73
N ALA A 354 -37.26 2.59 7.68
CA ALA A 354 -35.84 2.33 7.96
C ALA A 354 -35.56 0.85 8.35
N HIS A 355 -36.45 0.22 9.12
CA HIS A 355 -36.33 -1.22 9.44
C HIS A 355 -36.45 -2.11 8.19
N ARG A 356 -37.27 -1.71 7.21
CA ARG A 356 -37.44 -2.46 5.96
C ARG A 356 -36.19 -2.37 5.09
N GLU A 357 -35.59 -1.19 4.98
CA GLU A 357 -34.32 -1.00 4.27
C GLU A 357 -33.18 -1.80 4.92
N TYR A 358 -33.12 -1.84 6.24
CA TYR A 358 -32.14 -2.65 6.95
C TYR A 358 -32.31 -4.16 6.71
N ALA A 359 -33.54 -4.67 6.67
CA ALA A 359 -33.79 -6.08 6.32
C ALA A 359 -33.31 -6.40 4.89
N GLN A 360 -33.49 -5.48 3.94
CA GLN A 360 -32.97 -5.63 2.57
C GLN A 360 -31.43 -5.59 2.54
N TRP A 361 -30.81 -4.73 3.36
CA TRP A 361 -29.35 -4.68 3.50
C TRP A 361 -28.77 -5.98 4.05
N LYS A 362 -29.39 -6.60 5.07
CA LYS A 362 -28.95 -7.91 5.61
C LYS A 362 -28.93 -8.99 4.53
N VAL A 363 -29.98 -9.08 3.72
CA VAL A 363 -30.04 -10.02 2.59
C VAL A 363 -28.94 -9.74 1.58
N ALA A 364 -28.68 -8.48 1.24
CA ALA A 364 -27.60 -8.09 0.32
C ALA A 364 -26.20 -8.41 0.86
N CYS A 365 -26.03 -8.40 2.18
CA CYS A 365 -24.79 -8.77 2.86
C CYS A 365 -24.66 -10.27 3.19
N GLY A 366 -25.68 -11.07 2.91
CA GLY A 366 -25.70 -12.51 3.24
C GLY A 366 -25.75 -12.81 4.75
N LEU A 367 -26.42 -11.95 5.52
CA LEU A 367 -26.57 -12.03 6.98
C LEU A 367 -27.95 -12.49 7.43
#